data_AF-A0A8S9DQY7-F1
#
_entry.id   AF-A0A8S9DQY7-F1
#
_cell.length_a   1.000
_cell.length_b   1.000
_cell.length_c   1.000
_cell.angle_alpha   90.00
_cell.angle_beta   90.00
_cell.angle_gamma   90.00
#
_symmetry.space_group_name_H-M   'P 1'
#
loop_
_entity.id
_entity.type
_entity.pdbx_description
1 polymer ?
#
loop_
_entity_poly.entity_id
_entity_poly.type
_entity_poly.pdbx_seq_one_letter_code
_entity_poly.pdbx_strand_id
1 'polypeptide(L)'
;MKIRLISVTMVVFLVLSACQPVANLLGSVTSGGKSQEFAYVFEANADPINVTVALDEGQSVEALIPVEGGSLTAKGMDGTTYTLDIPNDALLVETSIRMTPIASLTGLPFGGSESFAVQLEPEGLFFNNFVTLTITPAQEIPIDQQIMFGYQGNGQDVILAPPVVDSREIKILLQHFSGAGVTKGLLSDTEPVRQRIGGDAERRLQSVAAERLGRERQAQLLGSGDESGGMSEFADLFKQYEEEVVKPRIAAAGESCAAGRLALQTLLGFERQKQLLGIESDGMAEVEKLMDTVGMVCVKEEYELCKNDHVIHRMIPVWLGMRRQSQLLGGSDETEAIKLAKELTQKCLTFELIFNSEATFNAGDGDGYTSSVTSTVKIQFNADEIRMRGQAPLVNKAFEFRAAGCAVTSNRGGGTFEAIDLGYTPQNNIPEGELGKVIDFTLPCHSPV
;
A
#
# COMPACT_ATOMS: atom_id res chain seq x y z
N MET A 1 -5.16 21.66 47.48
CA MET A 1 -3.80 21.10 47.31
C MET A 1 -3.95 19.62 46.96
N LYS A 2 -3.63 19.25 45.71
CA LYS A 2 -3.41 17.88 45.16
C LYS A 2 -4.54 16.83 45.21
N ILE A 3 -5.55 16.95 44.33
CA ILE A 3 -6.25 15.82 43.66
C ILE A 3 -6.67 16.29 42.25
N ARG A 4 -5.69 16.73 41.45
CA ARG A 4 -5.88 17.16 40.05
C ARG A 4 -4.67 16.67 39.27
N LEU A 5 -4.73 15.46 38.69
CA LEU A 5 -3.83 14.98 37.61
C LEU A 5 -4.07 13.50 37.22
N ILE A 6 -5.29 13.02 36.92
CA ILE A 6 -5.43 11.61 36.47
C ILE A 6 -6.34 11.38 35.23
N SER A 7 -7.24 12.28 34.82
CA SER A 7 -8.30 11.87 33.86
C SER A 7 -8.19 12.27 32.38
N VAL A 8 -7.09 12.85 31.88
CA VAL A 8 -7.00 13.20 30.43
C VAL A 8 -5.71 12.71 29.75
N THR A 9 -4.72 12.26 30.53
CA THR A 9 -3.46 11.71 29.99
C THR A 9 -3.63 10.34 29.31
N MET A 10 -4.82 9.72 29.37
CA MET A 10 -5.06 8.36 28.88
C MET A 10 -5.47 8.27 27.41
N VAL A 11 -5.71 9.41 26.73
CA VAL A 11 -6.02 9.42 25.28
C VAL A 11 -4.75 9.62 24.43
N VAL A 12 -3.60 9.94 25.05
CA VAL A 12 -2.34 10.29 24.35
C VAL A 12 -1.19 9.28 24.58
N PHE A 13 -1.39 8.18 25.33
CA PHE A 13 -0.36 7.13 25.49
C PHE A 13 -0.78 5.80 24.85
N LEU A 14 -0.64 5.75 23.52
CA LEU A 14 -0.51 4.50 22.79
C LEU A 14 0.93 3.97 22.99
N VAL A 15 1.03 2.77 23.55
CA VAL A 15 2.22 1.95 23.89
C VAL A 15 2.82 2.17 25.29
N LEU A 16 2.38 1.34 26.25
CA LEU A 16 3.22 0.49 27.10
C LEU A 16 2.35 -0.50 27.90
N SER A 17 2.83 -1.74 28.00
CA SER A 17 2.18 -2.86 28.68
C SER A 17 1.88 -2.59 30.16
N ALA A 18 0.70 -3.01 30.62
CA ALA A 18 0.49 -3.99 31.71
C ALA A 18 -0.85 -3.76 32.44
N CYS A 19 -1.61 -4.85 32.53
CA CYS A 19 -2.60 -5.21 33.55
C CYS A 19 -3.51 -4.12 34.14
N GLN A 20 -4.77 -4.08 33.68
CA GLN A 20 -5.97 -4.31 34.51
C GLN A 20 -7.24 -4.42 33.62
N PRO A 21 -8.24 -5.24 34.00
CA PRO A 21 -9.43 -5.43 33.18
C PRO A 21 -10.37 -4.23 33.30
N VAL A 22 -10.53 -3.49 32.20
CA VAL A 22 -11.50 -2.38 32.05
C VAL A 22 -12.87 -2.94 31.66
N ALA A 23 -13.38 -3.92 32.41
CA ALA A 23 -14.66 -4.58 32.09
C ALA A 23 -15.89 -3.77 32.55
N ASN A 24 -15.72 -2.62 33.21
CA ASN A 24 -16.80 -1.89 33.87
C ASN A 24 -17.02 -0.43 33.39
N LEU A 25 -16.36 0.00 32.31
CA LEU A 25 -16.55 1.37 31.75
C LEU A 25 -17.42 1.42 30.49
N LEU A 26 -17.76 0.27 29.91
CA LEU A 26 -18.65 0.16 28.75
C LEU A 26 -20.02 -0.32 29.22
N GLY A 27 -20.88 0.64 29.58
CA GLY A 27 -22.30 0.37 29.76
C GLY A 27 -22.90 -0.16 28.46
N SER A 28 -23.59 -1.30 28.54
CA SER A 28 -24.49 -1.91 27.55
C SER A 28 -24.97 -0.91 26.47
N VAL A 29 -24.31 -0.91 25.30
CA VAL A 29 -24.76 -0.17 24.12
C VAL A 29 -25.95 -0.92 23.51
N THR A 30 -27.16 -0.47 23.84
CA THR A 30 -28.40 -1.00 23.27
C THR A 30 -28.57 -0.56 21.82
N SER A 31 -28.96 -1.51 20.98
CA SER A 31 -29.28 -1.37 19.57
C SER A 31 -30.44 -0.41 19.29
N GLY A 32 -30.27 0.48 18.29
CA GLY A 32 -31.40 0.99 17.50
C GLY A 32 -31.51 2.51 17.43
N GLY A 33 -30.74 3.12 16.53
CA GLY A 33 -30.94 4.52 16.13
C GLY A 33 -29.76 5.02 15.30
N LYS A 34 -29.98 5.41 14.05
CA LYS A 34 -29.04 6.28 13.34
C LYS A 34 -29.07 7.61 14.09
N SER A 35 -27.94 8.04 14.66
CA SER A 35 -27.84 9.38 15.22
C SER A 35 -28.18 10.40 14.11
N GLN A 36 -29.21 11.24 14.33
CA GLN A 36 -29.63 12.28 13.38
C GLN A 36 -28.53 13.33 13.15
N GLU A 37 -27.57 13.43 14.07
CA GLU A 37 -26.46 14.39 14.03
C GLU A 37 -25.49 14.15 12.87
N PHE A 38 -25.42 12.93 12.32
CA PHE A 38 -24.49 12.57 11.24
C PHE A 38 -25.17 12.36 9.89
N ALA A 39 -26.45 12.75 9.72
CA ALA A 39 -27.20 12.57 8.47
C ALA A 39 -26.41 13.01 7.21
N TYR A 40 -25.63 14.10 7.34
CA TYR A 40 -24.80 14.66 6.27
C TYR A 40 -23.53 13.85 5.93
N VAL A 41 -23.03 13.00 6.84
CA VAL A 41 -21.95 12.06 6.53
C VAL A 41 -22.44 10.99 5.54
N PHE A 42 -23.75 10.73 5.53
CA PHE A 42 -24.39 9.67 4.75
C PHE A 42 -24.99 10.16 3.43
N GLU A 43 -25.28 11.46 3.30
CA GLU A 43 -25.70 12.07 2.03
C GLU A 43 -24.48 12.62 1.31
N ALA A 44 -23.79 11.75 0.57
CA ALA A 44 -22.62 12.12 -0.22
C ALA A 44 -22.93 13.33 -1.12
N ASN A 45 -22.36 14.48 -0.80
CA ASN A 45 -22.37 15.60 -1.71
C ASN A 45 -21.34 15.31 -2.80
N ALA A 46 -21.77 15.28 -4.06
CA ALA A 46 -20.92 14.95 -5.20
C ALA A 46 -19.88 16.05 -5.53
N ASP A 47 -19.90 17.17 -4.80
CA ASP A 47 -19.01 18.31 -4.98
C ASP A 47 -18.18 18.60 -3.72
N PRO A 48 -17.16 17.77 -3.41
CA PRO A 48 -16.26 18.00 -2.30
C PRO A 48 -15.46 19.30 -2.49
N ILE A 49 -15.02 19.90 -1.38
CA ILE A 49 -14.19 21.10 -1.42
C ILE A 49 -12.84 20.77 -2.04
N ASN A 50 -12.53 21.45 -3.14
CA ASN A 50 -11.24 21.44 -3.78
C ASN A 50 -10.59 22.83 -3.69
N VAL A 51 -9.28 22.86 -3.48
CA VAL A 51 -8.46 24.07 -3.39
C VAL A 51 -7.44 24.09 -4.52
N THR A 52 -7.01 25.28 -4.91
CA THR A 52 -5.88 25.44 -5.83
C THR A 52 -4.64 25.79 -5.03
N VAL A 53 -3.61 24.95 -5.17
CA VAL A 53 -2.34 25.02 -4.44
C VAL A 53 -1.26 25.56 -5.37
N ALA A 54 -0.48 26.55 -4.92
CA ALA A 54 0.76 26.96 -5.55
C ALA A 54 1.92 26.77 -4.56
N LEU A 55 2.92 25.98 -4.94
CA LEU A 55 4.05 25.62 -4.09
C LEU A 55 5.17 26.67 -4.12
N ASP A 56 5.86 26.83 -3.00
CA ASP A 56 7.10 27.59 -2.88
C ASP A 56 8.31 26.68 -3.07
N GLU A 57 8.56 26.29 -4.32
CA GLU A 57 9.65 25.36 -4.67
C GLU A 57 11.04 25.82 -4.19
N GLY A 58 11.23 27.15 -4.06
CA GLY A 58 12.48 27.73 -3.58
C GLY A 58 12.75 27.51 -2.08
N GLN A 59 11.73 27.14 -1.30
CA GLN A 59 11.82 26.82 0.12
C GLN A 59 11.61 25.33 0.42
N SER A 60 11.62 24.49 -0.61
CA SER A 60 11.50 23.04 -0.44
C SER A 60 12.71 22.45 0.28
N VAL A 61 12.46 21.48 1.16
CA VAL A 61 13.50 20.69 1.82
C VAL A 61 13.24 19.21 1.58
N GLU A 62 14.31 18.44 1.41
CA GLU A 62 14.25 16.99 1.20
C GLU A 62 15.27 16.31 2.09
N ALA A 63 14.88 15.19 2.69
CA ALA A 63 15.75 14.34 3.48
C ALA A 63 15.40 12.86 3.33
N LEU A 64 16.42 12.02 3.34
CA LEU A 64 16.27 10.57 3.44
C LEU A 64 16.07 10.21 4.92
N ILE A 65 14.88 9.71 5.27
CA ILE A 65 14.50 9.40 6.65
C ILE A 65 14.56 7.88 6.88
N PRO A 66 15.36 7.42 7.85
CA PRO A 66 15.49 6.00 8.14
C PRO A 66 14.35 5.50 9.04
N VAL A 67 14.31 4.19 9.30
CA VAL A 67 13.24 3.54 10.10
C VAL A 67 13.26 3.95 11.58
N GLU A 68 14.40 4.43 12.06
CA GLU A 68 14.57 4.99 13.40
C GLU A 68 13.88 6.37 13.57
N GLY A 69 13.40 6.96 12.48
CA GLY A 69 12.75 8.26 12.46
C GLY A 69 13.69 9.42 12.18
N GLY A 70 13.16 10.63 12.25
CA GLY A 70 13.89 11.86 11.93
C GLY A 70 13.01 13.10 11.98
N SER A 71 13.55 14.24 11.57
CA SER A 71 12.81 15.49 11.49
C SER A 71 13.22 16.29 10.26
N LEU A 72 12.27 16.99 9.66
CA LEU A 72 12.50 17.94 8.56
C LEU A 72 11.98 19.32 8.96
N THR A 73 12.72 20.37 8.62
CA THR A 73 12.29 21.75 8.87
C THR A 73 12.38 22.58 7.60
N ALA A 74 11.28 23.23 7.22
CA ALA A 74 11.20 24.19 6.13
C ALA A 74 10.75 25.54 6.66
N LYS A 75 11.09 26.63 5.95
CA LYS A 75 10.66 27.97 6.30
C LYS A 75 10.05 28.64 5.08
N GLY A 76 8.79 29.04 5.16
CA GLY A 76 8.12 29.78 4.10
C GLY A 76 8.69 31.19 3.94
N MET A 77 8.50 31.80 2.75
CA MET A 77 8.85 33.20 2.50
C MET A 77 8.14 34.19 3.44
N ASP A 78 6.98 33.81 3.96
CA ASP A 78 6.19 34.55 4.95
C ASP A 78 6.79 34.53 6.37
N GLY A 79 7.87 33.77 6.57
CA GLY A 79 8.55 33.60 7.85
C GLY A 79 8.02 32.45 8.70
N THR A 80 6.95 31.77 8.27
CA THR A 80 6.38 30.62 8.95
C THR A 80 7.36 29.44 8.93
N THR A 81 7.56 28.80 10.07
CA THR A 81 8.41 27.61 10.19
C THR A 81 7.56 26.36 10.29
N TYR A 82 7.86 25.36 9.47
CA TYR A 82 7.19 24.06 9.43
C TYR A 82 8.18 23.00 9.86
N THR A 83 7.83 22.19 10.86
CA THR A 83 8.66 21.08 11.33
C THR A 83 7.85 19.79 11.28
N LEU A 84 8.33 18.80 10.55
CA LEU A 84 7.74 17.46 10.47
C LEU A 84 8.58 16.50 11.31
N ASP A 85 8.03 16.02 12.41
CA ASP A 85 8.66 15.05 13.29
C ASP A 85 8.12 13.64 13.01
N ILE A 86 9.02 12.74 12.65
CA ILE A 86 8.74 11.35 12.27
C ILE A 86 9.32 10.45 13.36
N PRO A 87 8.49 9.83 14.22
CA PRO A 87 8.98 8.97 15.28
C PRO A 87 9.57 7.68 14.71
N ASN A 88 10.25 6.92 15.57
CA ASN A 88 10.67 5.57 15.25
C ASN A 88 9.47 4.70 14.84
N ASP A 89 9.73 3.72 13.98
CA ASP A 89 8.74 2.74 13.49
C ASP A 89 7.59 3.34 12.67
N ALA A 90 7.57 4.65 12.41
CA ALA A 90 6.60 5.28 11.51
C ALA A 90 6.79 4.79 10.07
N LEU A 91 8.03 4.54 9.65
CA LEU A 91 8.41 4.02 8.33
C LEU A 91 8.86 2.56 8.44
N LEU A 92 8.49 1.73 7.45
CA LEU A 92 8.98 0.34 7.33
C LEU A 92 10.31 0.24 6.59
N VAL A 93 10.60 1.22 5.75
CA VAL A 93 11.80 1.30 4.93
C VAL A 93 12.28 2.74 4.92
N GLU A 94 13.58 2.92 4.74
CA GLU A 94 14.16 4.25 4.53
C GLU A 94 13.48 4.93 3.32
N THR A 95 13.01 6.16 3.51
CA THR A 95 12.17 6.87 2.51
C THR A 95 12.66 8.30 2.31
N SER A 96 12.79 8.74 1.05
CA SER A 96 13.05 10.16 0.75
C SER A 96 11.78 10.95 0.95
N ILE A 97 11.83 11.97 1.79
CA ILE A 97 10.68 12.79 2.18
C ILE A 97 10.97 14.23 1.77
N ARG A 98 10.04 14.86 1.05
CA ARG A 98 10.09 16.28 0.69
C ARG A 98 8.98 17.04 1.39
N MET A 99 9.30 18.23 1.89
CA MET A 99 8.34 19.17 2.44
C MET A 99 8.50 20.53 1.74
N THR A 100 7.44 20.97 1.07
CA THR A 100 7.42 22.22 0.32
C THR A 100 6.34 23.15 0.90
N PRO A 101 6.70 24.32 1.46
CA PRO A 101 5.73 25.32 1.87
C PRO A 101 4.81 25.75 0.72
N ILE A 102 3.55 26.07 1.03
CA ILE A 102 2.58 26.57 0.04
C ILE A 102 2.71 28.09 -0.06
N ALA A 103 2.99 28.59 -1.26
CA ALA A 103 3.08 30.03 -1.55
C ALA A 103 1.69 30.69 -1.59
N SER A 104 0.68 30.00 -2.12
CA SER A 104 -0.70 30.47 -2.08
C SER A 104 -1.70 29.32 -2.12
N LEU A 105 -2.80 29.49 -1.39
CA LEU A 105 -3.91 28.54 -1.31
C LEU A 105 -5.22 29.28 -1.56
N THR A 106 -5.99 28.86 -2.56
CA THR A 106 -7.28 29.49 -2.88
C THR A 106 -8.41 28.47 -2.89
N GLY A 107 -9.62 28.90 -2.58
CA GLY A 107 -10.82 28.04 -2.51
C GLY A 107 -11.14 27.47 -1.12
N LEU A 108 -10.34 27.78 -0.08
CA LEU A 108 -10.58 27.30 1.27
C LEU A 108 -11.75 28.08 1.92
N PRO A 109 -12.84 27.41 2.35
CA PRO A 109 -14.08 28.11 2.74
C PRO A 109 -14.17 28.46 4.24
N PHE A 110 -13.06 28.45 4.97
CA PHE A 110 -13.05 28.57 6.43
C PHE A 110 -12.89 30.02 6.96
N GLY A 111 -13.37 31.01 6.20
CA GLY A 111 -13.48 32.41 6.66
C GLY A 111 -12.19 33.24 6.67
N GLY A 112 -10.99 32.63 6.61
CA GLY A 112 -9.70 33.33 6.62
C GLY A 112 -9.00 33.45 5.27
N SER A 113 -8.32 34.58 5.05
CA SER A 113 -7.35 34.75 3.95
C SER A 113 -5.91 34.34 4.32
N GLU A 114 -5.65 34.09 5.61
CA GLU A 114 -4.35 33.69 6.14
C GLU A 114 -4.31 32.17 6.32
N SER A 115 -3.62 31.47 5.42
CA SER A 115 -3.42 30.02 5.47
C SER A 115 -1.95 29.68 5.39
N PHE A 116 -1.51 28.78 6.27
CA PHE A 116 -0.13 28.33 6.39
C PHE A 116 -0.11 26.81 6.25
N ALA A 117 0.54 26.31 5.21
CA ALA A 117 0.43 24.91 4.83
C ALA A 117 1.69 24.43 4.10
N VAL A 118 1.84 23.11 4.04
CA VAL A 118 2.91 22.42 3.30
C VAL A 118 2.32 21.33 2.43
N GLN A 119 2.98 21.06 1.31
CA GLN A 119 2.84 19.82 0.55
C GLN A 119 3.93 18.84 1.01
N LEU A 120 3.54 17.60 1.26
CA LEU A 120 4.42 16.51 1.62
C LEU A 120 4.49 15.49 0.49
N GLU A 121 5.69 15.02 0.17
CA GLU A 121 5.92 13.97 -0.83
C GLU A 121 6.79 12.86 -0.24
N PRO A 122 6.61 11.60 -0.68
CA PRO A 122 5.75 11.15 -1.79
C PRO A 122 4.26 11.14 -1.42
N GLU A 123 3.42 11.55 -2.37
CA GLU A 123 1.96 11.57 -2.21
C GLU A 123 1.43 10.16 -1.87
N GLY A 124 0.50 10.07 -0.92
CA GLY A 124 -0.13 8.82 -0.53
C GLY A 124 0.74 7.90 0.33
N LEU A 125 1.95 8.32 0.73
CA LEU A 125 2.74 7.57 1.72
C LEU A 125 1.94 7.41 3.01
N PHE A 126 1.85 6.18 3.52
CA PHE A 126 1.16 5.86 4.77
C PHE A 126 2.18 5.50 5.86
N PHE A 127 1.99 6.02 7.07
CA PHE A 127 2.84 5.70 8.22
C PHE A 127 2.20 4.68 9.14
N ASN A 128 3.00 3.81 9.76
CA ASN A 128 2.51 2.88 10.79
C ASN A 128 2.24 3.57 12.13
N ASN A 129 2.78 4.76 12.32
CA ASN A 129 2.59 5.59 13.51
C ASN A 129 2.34 7.03 13.07
N PHE A 130 1.61 7.79 13.88
CA PHE A 130 1.36 9.19 13.57
C PHE A 130 2.66 9.98 13.54
N VAL A 131 2.84 10.79 12.50
CA VAL A 131 3.86 11.83 12.44
C VAL A 131 3.25 13.16 12.85
N THR A 132 4.08 14.09 13.34
CA THR A 132 3.59 15.37 13.84
C THR A 132 4.11 16.51 12.96
N LEU A 133 3.18 17.27 12.37
CA LEU A 133 3.50 18.54 11.71
C LEU A 133 3.27 19.69 12.69
N THR A 134 4.34 20.38 13.06
CA THR A 134 4.32 21.61 13.85
C THR A 134 4.41 22.82 12.93
N ILE A 135 3.46 23.74 13.05
CA ILE A 135 3.41 25.00 12.29
C ILE A 135 3.61 26.16 13.25
N THR A 136 4.63 26.97 13.00
CA THR A 136 4.92 28.18 13.79
C THR A 136 4.86 29.41 12.89
N PRO A 137 3.67 30.04 12.76
CA PRO A 137 3.53 31.27 11.99
C PRO A 137 4.36 32.42 12.57
N ALA A 138 4.78 33.36 11.74
CA ALA A 138 5.48 34.56 12.19
C ALA A 138 4.62 35.45 13.11
N GLN A 139 3.29 35.40 12.92
CA GLN A 139 2.30 36.05 13.77
C GLN A 139 1.38 35.00 14.38
N GLU A 140 1.26 35.00 15.71
CA GLU A 140 0.43 34.03 16.43
C GLU A 140 -1.05 34.11 16.01
N ILE A 141 -1.64 32.94 15.73
CA ILE A 141 -3.08 32.79 15.49
C ILE A 141 -3.74 32.45 16.84
N PRO A 142 -4.77 33.19 17.28
CA PRO A 142 -5.52 32.83 18.50
C PRO A 142 -6.05 31.40 18.47
N ILE A 143 -6.04 30.70 19.61
CA ILE A 143 -6.39 29.27 19.70
C ILE A 143 -7.81 28.97 19.18
N ASP A 144 -8.76 29.86 19.46
CA ASP A 144 -10.15 29.79 19.00
C ASP A 144 -10.31 30.06 17.49
N GLN A 145 -9.27 30.61 16.85
CA GLN A 145 -9.23 30.95 15.43
C GLN A 145 -8.33 30.00 14.61
N GLN A 146 -7.92 28.86 15.17
CA GLN A 146 -7.10 27.88 14.46
C GLN A 146 -7.98 26.77 13.88
N ILE A 147 -8.07 26.70 12.55
CA ILE A 147 -8.67 25.56 11.85
C ILE A 147 -7.57 24.80 11.15
N MET A 148 -7.29 23.59 11.63
CA MET A 148 -6.34 22.68 11.00
C MET A 148 -7.07 21.90 9.90
N PHE A 149 -6.43 21.79 8.74
CA PHE A 149 -7.00 21.15 7.57
C PHE A 149 -5.96 20.30 6.84
N GLY A 150 -6.46 19.39 6.00
CA GLY A 150 -5.66 18.65 5.04
C GLY A 150 -6.40 18.47 3.73
N TYR A 151 -5.69 18.09 2.68
CA TYR A 151 -6.23 17.79 1.36
C TYR A 151 -5.40 16.66 0.73
N GLN A 152 -5.91 16.00 -0.31
CA GLN A 152 -5.19 14.99 -1.10
C GLN A 152 -4.56 15.59 -2.35
N GLY A 153 -3.51 14.95 -2.86
CA GLY A 153 -2.86 15.30 -4.12
C GLY A 153 -2.49 16.77 -4.20
N ASN A 154 -3.08 17.46 -5.17
CA ASN A 154 -2.81 18.85 -5.50
C ASN A 154 -3.94 19.80 -5.03
N GLY A 155 -4.66 19.42 -3.98
CA GLY A 155 -5.73 20.25 -3.39
C GLY A 155 -7.12 19.62 -3.38
N GLN A 156 -7.23 18.29 -3.54
CA GLN A 156 -8.52 17.62 -3.59
C GLN A 156 -9.06 17.27 -2.20
N ASP A 157 -10.38 17.14 -2.08
CA ASP A 157 -11.07 16.56 -0.92
C ASP A 157 -10.61 17.10 0.43
N VAL A 158 -10.72 18.43 0.61
CA VAL A 158 -10.34 19.09 1.86
C VAL A 158 -11.09 18.51 3.05
N ILE A 159 -10.36 18.17 4.11
CA ILE A 159 -10.86 17.71 5.41
C ILE A 159 -10.35 18.60 6.53
N LEU A 160 -10.99 18.52 7.70
CA LEU A 160 -10.38 18.98 8.96
C LEU A 160 -9.31 17.98 9.40
N ALA A 161 -8.19 18.49 9.91
CA ALA A 161 -7.06 17.69 10.33
C ALA A 161 -6.97 17.58 11.87
N PRO A 162 -6.61 16.42 12.42
CA PRO A 162 -6.66 16.19 13.86
C PRO A 162 -5.52 16.94 14.57
N PRO A 163 -5.84 17.78 15.58
CA PRO A 163 -4.84 18.45 16.39
C PRO A 163 -4.24 17.54 17.46
N VAL A 164 -3.04 17.89 17.94
CA VAL A 164 -2.55 17.42 19.26
C VAL A 164 -3.29 18.21 20.34
N VAL A 165 -4.20 17.55 21.07
CA VAL A 165 -5.21 18.21 21.92
C VAL A 165 -4.60 19.02 23.07
N ASP A 166 -3.53 18.53 23.69
CA ASP A 166 -2.90 19.11 24.88
C ASP A 166 -1.77 20.12 24.58
N SER A 167 -1.53 20.44 23.31
CA SER A 167 -0.49 21.37 22.87
C SER A 167 -1.05 22.77 22.62
N ARG A 168 -0.37 23.84 23.06
CA ARG A 168 -0.69 25.22 22.61
C ARG A 168 -0.12 25.53 21.23
N GLU A 169 0.94 24.84 20.82
CA GLU A 169 1.52 24.94 19.48
C GLU A 169 0.57 24.31 18.45
N ILE A 170 0.54 24.85 17.23
CA ILE A 170 -0.25 24.32 16.12
C ILE A 170 0.42 23.02 15.66
N LYS A 171 -0.11 21.89 16.14
CA LYS A 171 0.40 20.55 15.87
C LYS A 171 -0.68 19.68 15.28
N ILE A 172 -0.41 19.14 14.11
CA ILE A 172 -1.31 18.27 13.34
C ILE A 172 -0.75 16.86 13.36
N LEU A 173 -1.60 15.88 13.68
CA LEU A 173 -1.28 14.46 13.56
C LEU A 173 -1.56 13.99 12.13
N LEU A 174 -0.57 13.40 11.48
CA LEU A 174 -0.69 12.90 10.11
C LEU A 174 -0.43 11.40 10.07
N GLN A 175 -1.23 10.65 9.30
CA GLN A 175 -0.98 9.24 8.97
C GLN A 175 -0.71 9.02 7.49
N HIS A 176 -1.03 9.99 6.64
CA HIS A 176 -0.75 9.92 5.22
C HIS A 176 -0.13 11.24 4.72
N PHE A 177 0.69 11.15 3.68
CA PHE A 177 1.24 12.30 2.98
C PHE A 177 0.32 12.81 1.90
N SER A 178 0.06 14.11 1.99
CA SER A 178 -0.57 14.95 0.99
C SER A 178 -0.27 16.41 1.38
N GLY A 179 -1.27 17.31 1.38
CA GLY A 179 -1.14 18.63 1.98
C GLY A 179 -1.81 18.75 3.35
N ALA A 180 -1.19 19.52 4.24
CA ALA A 180 -1.73 19.83 5.56
C ALA A 180 -1.36 21.25 6.00
N GLY A 181 -2.22 21.87 6.80
CA GLY A 181 -2.02 23.24 7.23
C GLY A 181 -2.98 23.73 8.29
N VAL A 182 -2.81 25.01 8.62
CA VAL A 182 -3.70 25.77 9.49
C VAL A 182 -4.16 27.01 8.76
N THR A 183 -5.44 27.35 8.94
CA THR A 183 -5.98 28.63 8.49
C THR A 183 -6.62 29.35 9.67
N LYS A 184 -6.68 30.67 9.56
CA LYS A 184 -7.33 31.52 10.53
C LYS A 184 -8.84 31.53 10.31
N GLY A 185 -9.61 30.97 11.23
CA GLY A 185 -11.07 30.93 11.14
C GLY A 185 -11.70 30.32 12.38
N LEU A 186 -13.01 30.47 12.55
CA LEU A 186 -13.74 29.89 13.67
C LEU A 186 -14.29 28.51 13.29
N LEU A 187 -14.32 27.55 14.22
CA LEU A 187 -14.91 26.23 13.94
C LEU A 187 -16.38 26.32 13.46
N SER A 188 -17.11 27.37 13.86
CA SER A 188 -18.46 27.67 13.35
C SER A 188 -18.51 27.96 11.85
N ASP A 189 -17.40 28.40 11.25
CA ASP A 189 -17.28 28.69 9.81
C ASP A 189 -17.31 27.40 8.97
N THR A 190 -17.19 26.23 9.60
CA THR A 190 -17.32 24.93 8.94
C THR A 190 -18.77 24.54 8.69
N GLU A 191 -19.73 25.04 9.49
CA GLU A 191 -21.16 24.67 9.39
C GLU A 191 -21.77 24.87 7.99
N PRO A 192 -21.59 26.02 7.31
CA PRO A 192 -22.20 26.26 6.01
C PRO A 192 -21.69 25.34 4.90
N VAL A 193 -20.51 24.76 5.09
CA VAL A 193 -19.81 23.93 4.09
C VAL A 193 -19.60 22.49 4.55
N ARG A 194 -20.10 22.13 5.72
CA ARG A 194 -19.93 20.84 6.39
C ARG A 194 -20.22 19.64 5.50
N GLN A 195 -21.25 19.73 4.65
CA GLN A 195 -21.64 18.66 3.73
C GLN A 195 -20.64 18.43 2.57
N ARG A 196 -19.76 19.39 2.31
CA ARG A 196 -18.75 19.35 1.24
C ARG A 196 -17.34 19.12 1.79
N ILE A 197 -17.17 19.07 3.12
CA ILE A 197 -15.89 18.72 3.74
C ILE A 197 -15.71 17.21 3.68
N GLY A 198 -14.59 16.79 3.12
CA GLY A 198 -14.29 15.39 2.81
C GLY A 198 -14.82 14.96 1.45
N GLY A 199 -14.14 13.98 0.87
CA GLY A 199 -14.54 13.30 -0.36
C GLY A 199 -15.39 12.08 -0.02
N ASP A 200 -14.76 10.92 0.09
CA ASP A 200 -15.40 9.66 0.47
C ASP A 200 -15.87 9.60 1.94
N ALA A 201 -16.54 8.50 2.32
CA ALA A 201 -17.07 8.30 3.66
C ALA A 201 -15.98 8.29 4.75
N GLU A 202 -14.81 7.72 4.46
CA GLU A 202 -13.68 7.69 5.39
C GLU A 202 -13.18 9.11 5.67
N ARG A 203 -12.96 9.92 4.63
CA ARG A 203 -12.52 11.31 4.76
C ARG A 203 -13.53 12.17 5.52
N ARG A 204 -14.84 11.97 5.27
CA ARG A 204 -15.89 12.65 6.04
C ARG A 204 -15.84 12.28 7.52
N LEU A 205 -15.71 10.99 7.85
CA LEU A 205 -15.61 10.52 9.23
C LEU A 205 -14.34 11.02 9.93
N GLN A 206 -13.20 11.03 9.23
CA GLN A 206 -11.95 11.60 9.72
C GLN A 206 -12.11 13.10 10.04
N SER A 207 -12.78 13.86 9.17
CA SER A 207 -13.04 15.27 9.40
C SER A 207 -13.94 15.51 10.62
N VAL A 208 -14.97 14.69 10.83
CA VAL A 208 -15.83 14.77 12.03
C VAL A 208 -15.02 14.47 13.30
N ALA A 209 -14.16 13.46 13.26
CA ALA A 209 -13.27 13.14 14.38
C ALA A 209 -12.31 14.31 14.68
N ALA A 210 -11.69 14.89 13.64
CA ALA A 210 -10.79 16.03 13.76
C ALA A 210 -11.48 17.27 14.34
N GLU A 211 -12.73 17.54 13.94
CA GLU A 211 -13.49 18.66 14.49
C GLU A 211 -13.74 18.50 15.99
N ARG A 212 -14.12 17.30 16.44
CA ARG A 212 -14.34 17.02 17.87
C ARG A 212 -13.06 17.20 18.68
N LEU A 213 -11.94 16.70 18.16
CA LEU A 213 -10.62 16.91 18.76
C LEU A 213 -10.24 18.41 18.78
N GLY A 214 -10.62 19.17 17.75
CA GLY A 214 -10.47 20.62 17.70
C GLY A 214 -11.26 21.35 18.79
N ARG A 215 -12.54 20.98 18.99
CA ARG A 215 -13.40 21.53 20.04
C ARG A 215 -12.83 21.21 21.43
N GLU A 216 -12.41 19.97 21.66
CA GLU A 216 -11.82 19.53 22.92
C GLU A 216 -10.53 20.30 23.22
N ARG A 217 -9.65 20.47 22.22
CA ARG A 217 -8.44 21.29 22.35
C ARG A 217 -8.76 22.73 22.75
N GLN A 218 -9.73 23.36 22.09
CA GLN A 218 -10.13 24.73 22.42
C GLN A 218 -10.69 24.81 23.85
N ALA A 219 -11.54 23.87 24.24
CA ALA A 219 -12.10 23.79 25.59
C ALA A 219 -11.02 23.67 26.68
N GLN A 220 -10.07 22.74 26.51
CA GLN A 220 -8.97 22.52 27.44
C GLN A 220 -8.04 23.74 27.57
N LEU A 221 -7.66 24.34 26.44
CA LEU A 221 -6.65 25.40 26.42
C LEU A 221 -7.19 26.79 26.79
N LEU A 222 -8.49 27.02 26.61
CA LEU A 222 -9.19 28.26 26.97
C LEU A 222 -9.85 28.19 28.36
N GLY A 223 -9.86 27.01 29.00
CA GLY A 223 -10.45 26.84 30.33
C GLY A 223 -11.98 26.79 30.34
N SER A 224 -12.59 26.54 29.19
CA SER A 224 -14.03 26.33 29.01
C SER A 224 -14.34 24.88 29.35
N GLY A 225 -14.33 24.55 30.65
CA GLY A 225 -14.57 23.18 31.11
C GLY A 225 -16.01 22.75 30.90
N ASP A 226 -16.29 22.03 29.83
CA ASP A 226 -17.30 20.98 29.82
C ASP A 226 -16.55 19.64 29.81
N GLU A 227 -16.62 18.91 30.93
CA GLU A 227 -15.96 17.61 31.14
C GLU A 227 -16.67 16.44 30.39
N SER A 228 -17.37 16.70 29.28
CA SER A 228 -18.28 15.70 28.68
C SER A 228 -17.75 14.94 27.47
N GLY A 229 -16.57 15.28 26.94
CA GLY A 229 -15.97 14.64 25.76
C GLY A 229 -15.32 13.28 26.00
N GLY A 230 -15.97 12.38 26.74
CA GLY A 230 -15.43 11.04 27.00
C GLY A 230 -15.34 10.17 25.74
N MET A 231 -14.65 9.03 25.84
CA MET A 231 -14.59 7.97 24.81
C MET A 231 -15.96 7.57 24.22
N SER A 232 -17.06 7.80 24.95
CA SER A 232 -18.43 7.56 24.48
C SER A 232 -18.82 8.41 23.28
N GLU A 233 -18.25 9.61 23.11
CA GLU A 233 -18.56 10.43 21.95
C GLU A 233 -18.05 9.77 20.66
N PHE A 234 -16.85 9.17 20.68
CA PHE A 234 -16.26 8.52 19.50
C PHE A 234 -16.87 7.15 19.17
N ALA A 235 -17.63 6.53 20.09
CA ALA A 235 -18.23 5.22 19.86
C ALA A 235 -19.15 5.18 18.62
N ASP A 236 -19.91 6.26 18.39
CA ASP A 236 -20.76 6.39 17.20
C ASP A 236 -19.94 6.46 15.91
N LEU A 237 -18.76 7.08 15.93
CA LEU A 237 -17.86 7.16 14.77
C LEU A 237 -17.26 5.80 14.43
N PHE A 238 -16.90 5.00 15.45
CA PHE A 238 -16.41 3.63 15.25
C PHE A 238 -17.44 2.76 14.52
N LYS A 239 -18.69 2.80 14.97
CA LYS A 239 -19.79 2.07 14.32
C LYS A 239 -20.02 2.55 12.88
N GLN A 240 -19.94 3.86 12.65
CA GLN A 240 -20.11 4.42 11.31
C GLN A 240 -18.96 4.04 10.37
N TYR A 241 -17.72 4.03 10.87
CA TYR A 241 -16.56 3.59 10.10
C TYR A 241 -16.70 2.12 9.68
N GLU A 242 -17.20 1.25 10.57
CA GLU A 242 -17.47 -0.14 10.25
C GLU A 242 -18.50 -0.27 9.10
N GLU A 243 -19.64 0.41 9.20
CA GLU A 243 -20.72 0.30 8.22
C GLU A 243 -20.40 0.95 6.86
N GLU A 244 -19.74 2.11 6.86
CA GLU A 244 -19.58 2.95 5.67
C GLU A 244 -18.21 2.81 5.00
N VAL A 245 -17.21 2.26 5.69
CA VAL A 245 -15.83 2.10 5.16
C VAL A 245 -15.42 0.64 5.14
N VAL A 246 -15.50 -0.05 6.27
CA VAL A 246 -15.00 -1.44 6.39
C VAL A 246 -15.86 -2.40 5.54
N LYS A 247 -17.18 -2.45 5.78
CA LYS A 247 -18.07 -3.38 5.08
C LYS A 247 -18.10 -3.19 3.56
N PRO A 248 -18.17 -1.97 3.00
CA PRO A 248 -18.13 -1.76 1.56
C PRO A 248 -16.80 -2.20 0.93
N ARG A 249 -15.66 -1.94 1.60
CA ARG A 249 -14.35 -2.41 1.12
C ARG A 249 -14.26 -3.93 1.13
N ILE A 250 -14.77 -4.59 2.16
CA ILE A 250 -14.84 -6.06 2.22
C ILE A 250 -15.71 -6.61 1.08
N ALA A 251 -16.86 -5.98 0.82
CA ALA A 251 -17.73 -6.39 -0.29
C ALA A 251 -17.06 -6.24 -1.67
N ALA A 252 -16.26 -5.18 -1.86
CA ALA A 252 -15.50 -4.92 -3.09
C ALA A 252 -14.16 -5.67 -3.17
N ALA A 253 -13.73 -6.38 -2.11
CA ALA A 253 -12.41 -7.00 -2.04
C ALA A 253 -12.15 -8.05 -3.14
N GLY A 254 -13.22 -8.64 -3.67
CA GLY A 254 -13.18 -9.61 -4.76
C GLY A 254 -13.09 -8.99 -6.17
N GLU A 255 -13.21 -7.67 -6.31
CA GLU A 255 -13.29 -6.99 -7.60
C GLU A 255 -11.92 -6.79 -8.25
N SER A 256 -10.89 -6.53 -7.45
CA SER A 256 -9.51 -6.46 -7.91
C SER A 256 -8.51 -6.73 -6.79
N CYS A 257 -7.26 -7.05 -7.14
CA CYS A 257 -6.19 -7.22 -6.15
C CYS A 257 -5.96 -5.95 -5.33
N ALA A 258 -6.05 -4.79 -5.98
CA ALA A 258 -5.91 -3.49 -5.31
C ALA A 258 -7.04 -3.25 -4.29
N ALA A 259 -8.30 -3.47 -4.69
CA ALA A 259 -9.45 -3.36 -3.79
C ALA A 259 -9.34 -4.35 -2.62
N GLY A 260 -8.92 -5.59 -2.91
CA GLY A 260 -8.69 -6.62 -1.90
C GLY A 260 -7.64 -6.26 -0.86
N ARG A 261 -6.47 -5.77 -1.31
CA ARG A 261 -5.40 -5.31 -0.41
C ARG A 261 -5.85 -4.14 0.45
N LEU A 262 -6.57 -3.18 -0.14
CA LEU A 262 -7.14 -2.05 0.60
C LEU A 262 -8.12 -2.52 1.68
N ALA A 263 -8.98 -3.48 1.37
CA ALA A 263 -9.92 -4.07 2.33
C ALA A 263 -9.20 -4.77 3.49
N LEU A 264 -8.17 -5.57 3.20
CA LEU A 264 -7.36 -6.24 4.23
C LEU A 264 -6.67 -5.23 5.16
N GLN A 265 -6.05 -4.20 4.60
CA GLN A 265 -5.40 -3.15 5.38
C GLN A 265 -6.40 -2.41 6.28
N THR A 266 -7.57 -2.08 5.72
CA THR A 266 -8.65 -1.40 6.45
C THR A 266 -9.15 -2.24 7.62
N LEU A 267 -9.45 -3.52 7.38
CA LEU A 267 -9.95 -4.43 8.41
C LEU A 267 -8.91 -4.67 9.51
N LEU A 268 -7.65 -4.93 9.15
CA LEU A 268 -6.57 -5.12 10.12
C LEU A 268 -6.36 -3.87 11.00
N GLY A 269 -6.39 -2.68 10.39
CA GLY A 269 -6.31 -1.41 11.11
C GLY A 269 -7.46 -1.23 12.09
N PHE A 270 -8.69 -1.50 11.64
CA PHE A 270 -9.90 -1.40 12.46
C PHE A 270 -9.89 -2.38 13.64
N GLU A 271 -9.51 -3.63 13.39
CA GLU A 271 -9.44 -4.67 14.42
C GLU A 271 -8.36 -4.39 15.47
N ARG A 272 -7.20 -3.87 15.04
CA ARG A 272 -6.17 -3.38 15.96
C ARG A 272 -6.71 -2.28 16.86
N GLN A 273 -7.47 -1.33 16.31
CA GLN A 273 -8.08 -0.25 17.12
C GLN A 273 -9.09 -0.81 18.13
N LYS A 274 -9.95 -1.76 17.73
CA LYS A 274 -10.89 -2.42 18.65
C LYS A 274 -10.17 -3.12 19.80
N GLN A 275 -9.09 -3.85 19.52
CA GLN A 275 -8.26 -4.48 20.56
C GLN A 275 -7.65 -3.47 21.53
N LEU A 276 -7.13 -2.35 21.03
CA LEU A 276 -6.56 -1.28 21.85
C LEU A 276 -7.60 -0.64 22.77
N LEU A 277 -8.86 -0.60 22.34
CA LEU A 277 -9.99 -0.10 23.12
C LEU A 277 -10.64 -1.16 24.02
N GLY A 278 -10.13 -2.40 24.02
CA GLY A 278 -10.70 -3.51 24.77
C GLY A 278 -12.07 -3.95 24.25
N ILE A 279 -12.39 -3.65 22.99
CA ILE A 279 -13.62 -4.08 22.32
C ILE A 279 -13.39 -5.49 21.76
N GLU A 280 -14.15 -6.48 22.25
CA GLU A 280 -14.11 -7.84 21.73
C GLU A 280 -14.58 -7.90 20.27
N SER A 281 -13.95 -8.77 19.47
CA SER A 281 -14.25 -8.91 18.05
C SER A 281 -13.87 -10.29 17.49
N ASP A 282 -14.64 -10.74 16.50
CA ASP A 282 -14.34 -11.93 15.70
C ASP A 282 -13.43 -11.61 14.49
N GLY A 283 -12.75 -10.46 14.50
CA GLY A 283 -12.08 -9.89 13.34
C GLY A 283 -11.03 -10.78 12.70
N MET A 284 -10.34 -11.61 13.48
CA MET A 284 -9.33 -12.53 12.93
C MET A 284 -9.92 -13.58 12.00
N ALA A 285 -11.13 -14.07 12.28
CA ALA A 285 -11.81 -15.02 11.40
C ALA A 285 -12.28 -14.35 10.09
N GLU A 286 -12.61 -13.06 10.14
CA GLU A 286 -12.95 -12.28 8.95
C GLU A 286 -11.71 -11.95 8.10
N VAL A 287 -10.59 -11.61 8.73
CA VAL A 287 -9.29 -11.44 8.08
C VAL A 287 -8.87 -12.70 7.34
N GLU A 288 -9.00 -13.89 7.95
CA GLU A 288 -8.64 -15.15 7.30
C GLU A 288 -9.45 -15.40 6.02
N LYS A 289 -10.77 -15.21 6.08
CA LYS A 289 -11.65 -15.34 4.90
C LYS A 289 -11.31 -14.32 3.81
N LEU A 290 -11.00 -13.10 4.21
CA LEU A 290 -10.63 -12.04 3.29
C LEU A 290 -9.29 -12.34 2.62
N MET A 291 -8.31 -12.85 3.37
CA MET A 291 -7.00 -13.24 2.82
C MET A 291 -7.12 -14.28 1.70
N ASP A 292 -7.98 -15.29 1.84
CA ASP A 292 -8.19 -16.28 0.77
C ASP A 292 -8.83 -15.65 -0.47
N THR A 293 -9.85 -14.80 -0.27
CA THR A 293 -10.53 -14.06 -1.36
C THR A 293 -9.53 -13.19 -2.13
N VAL A 294 -8.74 -12.39 -1.42
CA VAL A 294 -7.76 -11.49 -2.02
C VAL A 294 -6.63 -12.28 -2.69
N GLY A 295 -6.16 -13.35 -2.06
CA GLY A 295 -5.15 -14.24 -2.63
C GLY A 295 -5.58 -14.81 -3.98
N MET A 296 -6.83 -15.28 -4.10
CA MET A 296 -7.38 -15.80 -5.35
C MET A 296 -7.45 -14.74 -6.46
N VAL A 297 -7.89 -13.51 -6.16
CA VAL A 297 -8.03 -12.44 -7.16
C VAL A 297 -6.65 -11.95 -7.61
N CYS A 298 -5.75 -11.69 -6.67
CA CYS A 298 -4.39 -11.25 -6.98
C CYS A 298 -3.62 -12.21 -7.88
N VAL A 299 -3.72 -13.52 -7.62
CA VAL A 299 -3.07 -14.55 -8.45
C VAL A 299 -3.65 -14.60 -9.87
N LYS A 300 -4.96 -14.39 -10.02
CA LYS A 300 -5.60 -14.34 -11.35
C LYS A 300 -5.14 -13.12 -12.14
N GLU A 301 -5.04 -11.95 -11.50
CA GLU A 301 -4.54 -10.74 -12.15
C GLU A 301 -3.08 -10.89 -12.61
N GLU A 302 -2.20 -11.40 -11.74
CA GLU A 302 -0.80 -11.68 -12.09
C GLU A 302 -0.69 -12.71 -13.23
N TYR A 303 -1.58 -13.71 -13.26
CA TYR A 303 -1.65 -14.66 -14.36
C TYR A 303 -2.09 -14.00 -15.68
N GLU A 304 -3.05 -13.08 -15.65
CA GLU A 304 -3.44 -12.33 -16.87
C GLU A 304 -2.31 -11.42 -17.36
N LEU A 305 -1.52 -10.81 -16.46
CA LEU A 305 -0.29 -10.09 -16.85
C LEU A 305 0.76 -11.02 -17.47
N CYS A 306 0.94 -12.22 -16.91
CA CYS A 306 1.82 -13.21 -17.53
C CYS A 306 1.34 -13.59 -18.94
N LYS A 307 0.05 -13.88 -19.09
CA LYS A 307 -0.53 -14.41 -20.33
C LYS A 307 -0.62 -13.35 -21.43
N ASN A 308 -1.02 -12.13 -21.10
CA ASN A 308 -1.32 -11.09 -22.08
C ASN A 308 -0.11 -10.16 -22.30
N ASP A 309 0.63 -9.85 -21.23
CA ASP A 309 1.73 -8.88 -21.24
C ASP A 309 3.12 -9.55 -21.12
N HIS A 310 3.18 -10.89 -21.11
CA HIS A 310 4.41 -11.69 -21.05
C HIS A 310 5.26 -11.42 -19.79
N VAL A 311 4.62 -10.99 -18.70
CA VAL A 311 5.25 -10.73 -17.39
C VAL A 311 5.47 -12.06 -16.64
N ILE A 312 6.40 -12.87 -17.14
CA ILE A 312 6.62 -14.23 -16.63
C ILE A 312 7.38 -14.29 -15.29
N HIS A 313 8.15 -13.25 -14.94
CA HIS A 313 9.05 -13.26 -13.78
C HIS A 313 8.35 -13.07 -12.44
N ARG A 314 7.07 -12.72 -12.41
CA ARG A 314 6.31 -12.43 -11.17
C ARG A 314 5.62 -13.65 -10.56
N MET A 315 5.26 -14.65 -11.38
CA MET A 315 4.42 -15.78 -10.92
C MET A 315 5.08 -16.63 -9.83
N ILE A 316 6.36 -17.00 -10.00
CA ILE A 316 7.09 -17.79 -8.98
C ILE A 316 7.19 -17.01 -7.66
N PRO A 317 7.66 -15.73 -7.64
CA PRO A 317 7.66 -14.92 -6.42
C PRO A 317 6.30 -14.79 -5.74
N VAL A 318 5.22 -14.58 -6.49
CA VAL A 318 3.86 -14.48 -5.94
C VAL A 318 3.47 -15.78 -5.24
N TRP A 319 3.60 -16.93 -5.91
CA TRP A 319 3.26 -18.22 -5.33
C TRP A 319 4.09 -18.55 -4.08
N LEU A 320 5.42 -18.37 -4.14
CA LEU A 320 6.30 -18.61 -3.00
C LEU A 320 6.04 -17.63 -1.85
N GLY A 321 5.73 -16.37 -2.16
CA GLY A 321 5.37 -15.33 -1.20
C GLY A 321 4.10 -15.70 -0.43
N MET A 322 3.06 -16.16 -1.12
CA MET A 322 1.82 -16.61 -0.49
C MET A 322 2.03 -17.80 0.44
N ARG A 323 2.83 -18.80 0.03
CA ARG A 323 3.19 -19.93 0.89
C ARG A 323 3.89 -19.47 2.16
N ARG A 324 4.93 -18.65 2.01
CA ARG A 324 5.69 -18.12 3.14
C ARG A 324 4.80 -17.32 4.08
N GLN A 325 3.92 -16.48 3.55
CA GLN A 325 2.99 -15.69 4.36
C GLN A 325 2.01 -16.57 5.14
N SER A 326 1.46 -17.61 4.51
CA SER A 326 0.58 -18.57 5.19
C SER A 326 1.31 -19.27 6.35
N GLN A 327 2.54 -19.76 6.12
CA GLN A 327 3.35 -20.39 7.17
C GLN A 327 3.65 -19.45 8.34
N LEU A 328 3.98 -18.19 8.05
CA LEU A 328 4.26 -17.18 9.09
C LEU A 328 3.04 -16.89 9.97
N LEU A 329 1.84 -17.04 9.42
CA LEU A 329 0.57 -16.87 10.14
C LEU A 329 0.07 -18.18 10.78
N GLY A 330 0.85 -19.27 10.72
CA GLY A 330 0.47 -20.58 11.26
C GLY A 330 -0.55 -21.34 10.41
N GLY A 331 -0.79 -20.90 9.17
CA GLY A 331 -1.67 -21.52 8.20
C GLY A 331 -1.03 -22.71 7.46
N SER A 332 -1.79 -23.29 6.54
CA SER A 332 -1.34 -24.41 5.71
C SER A 332 -0.70 -23.95 4.40
N ASP A 333 0.21 -24.76 3.87
CA ASP A 333 0.79 -24.59 2.53
C ASP A 333 -0.16 -24.99 1.39
N GLU A 334 -1.40 -25.36 1.73
CA GLU A 334 -2.37 -25.97 0.81
C GLU A 334 -3.73 -25.26 0.83
N THR A 335 -3.75 -23.94 1.07
CA THR A 335 -4.97 -23.15 0.87
C THR A 335 -5.39 -23.16 -0.61
N GLU A 336 -6.67 -22.90 -0.88
CA GLU A 336 -7.17 -22.88 -2.26
C GLU A 336 -6.47 -21.79 -3.09
N ALA A 337 -6.21 -20.61 -2.51
CA ALA A 337 -5.42 -19.57 -3.15
C ALA A 337 -3.99 -20.04 -3.50
N ILE A 338 -3.31 -20.78 -2.62
CA ILE A 338 -1.95 -21.30 -2.89
C ILE A 338 -1.97 -22.40 -3.96
N LYS A 339 -2.96 -23.30 -3.95
CA LYS A 339 -3.11 -24.33 -4.99
C LYS A 339 -3.35 -23.68 -6.36
N LEU A 340 -4.22 -22.69 -6.42
CA LEU A 340 -4.48 -21.93 -7.64
C LEU A 340 -3.22 -21.21 -8.12
N ALA A 341 -2.46 -20.58 -7.20
CA ALA A 341 -1.19 -19.94 -7.53
C ALA A 341 -0.17 -20.92 -8.14
N LYS A 342 -0.05 -22.13 -7.58
CA LYS A 342 0.79 -23.21 -8.12
C LYS A 342 0.34 -23.56 -9.54
N GLU A 343 -0.95 -23.84 -9.75
CA GLU A 343 -1.50 -24.20 -11.05
C GLU A 343 -1.28 -23.11 -12.11
N LEU A 344 -1.61 -21.85 -11.80
CA LEU A 344 -1.46 -20.74 -12.74
C LEU A 344 0.01 -20.43 -13.02
N THR A 345 0.90 -20.61 -12.05
CA THR A 345 2.35 -20.49 -12.27
C THR A 345 2.84 -21.54 -13.29
N GLN A 346 2.40 -22.79 -13.16
CA GLN A 346 2.75 -23.86 -14.10
C GLN A 346 2.17 -23.63 -15.50
N LYS A 347 0.94 -23.07 -15.60
CA LYS A 347 0.33 -22.71 -16.88
C LYS A 347 1.05 -21.56 -17.56
N CYS A 348 1.35 -20.49 -16.81
CA CYS A 348 2.09 -19.33 -17.29
C CYS A 348 3.49 -19.73 -17.79
N LEU A 349 4.21 -20.54 -17.01
CA LEU A 349 5.58 -20.93 -17.29
C LEU A 349 5.64 -22.22 -18.11
N THR A 350 4.99 -22.18 -19.28
CA THR A 350 5.05 -23.23 -20.30
C THR A 350 5.53 -22.62 -21.61
N PHE A 351 6.64 -23.14 -22.13
CA PHE A 351 7.31 -22.63 -23.32
C PHE A 351 7.52 -23.74 -24.35
N GLU A 352 7.56 -23.37 -25.62
CA GLU A 352 8.02 -24.24 -26.69
C GLU A 352 9.39 -23.78 -27.17
N LEU A 353 10.41 -24.62 -26.96
CA LEU A 353 11.74 -24.41 -27.53
C LEU A 353 11.81 -25.13 -28.88
N ILE A 354 11.99 -24.35 -29.94
CA ILE A 354 12.26 -24.88 -31.28
C ILE A 354 13.78 -24.90 -31.48
N PHE A 355 14.35 -26.11 -31.46
CA PHE A 355 15.77 -26.35 -31.67
C PHE A 355 16.00 -26.75 -33.13
N ASN A 356 16.85 -26.02 -33.84
CA ASN A 356 17.37 -26.39 -35.15
C ASN A 356 18.89 -26.29 -35.11
N SER A 357 19.58 -27.34 -35.56
CA SER A 357 21.04 -27.36 -35.59
C SER A 357 21.53 -27.98 -36.89
N GLU A 358 22.55 -27.33 -37.45
CA GLU A 358 23.31 -27.81 -38.59
C GLU A 358 24.77 -27.94 -38.19
N ALA A 359 25.36 -29.10 -38.47
CA ALA A 359 26.76 -29.38 -38.21
C ALA A 359 27.45 -29.75 -39.52
N THR A 360 28.60 -29.13 -39.78
CA THR A 360 29.49 -29.51 -40.87
C THR A 360 30.87 -29.76 -40.31
N PHE A 361 31.41 -30.93 -40.60
CA PHE A 361 32.77 -31.31 -40.24
C PHE A 361 33.53 -31.69 -41.50
N ASN A 362 34.72 -31.10 -41.68
CA ASN A 362 35.62 -31.39 -42.79
C ASN A 362 36.93 -31.93 -42.22
N ALA A 363 37.29 -33.16 -42.59
CA ALA A 363 38.53 -33.80 -42.13
C ALA A 363 39.72 -33.54 -43.07
N GLY A 364 39.49 -32.91 -44.23
CA GLY A 364 40.48 -32.75 -45.30
C GLY A 364 40.27 -33.78 -46.43
N ASP A 365 40.88 -33.56 -47.59
CA ASP A 365 40.90 -34.51 -48.72
C ASP A 365 39.53 -35.00 -49.26
N GLY A 366 38.44 -34.27 -48.96
CA GLY A 366 37.08 -34.64 -49.37
C GLY A 366 36.30 -35.44 -48.31
N ASP A 367 36.91 -35.72 -47.17
CA ASP A 367 36.31 -36.43 -46.04
C ASP A 367 35.56 -35.46 -45.13
N GLY A 368 34.43 -35.91 -44.58
CA GLY A 368 33.64 -35.11 -43.67
C GLY A 368 32.22 -35.60 -43.49
N TYR A 369 31.41 -34.81 -42.80
CA TYR A 369 29.97 -35.02 -42.75
C TYR A 369 29.20 -33.72 -42.64
N THR A 370 27.95 -33.77 -43.09
CA THR A 370 26.93 -32.76 -42.79
C THR A 370 25.78 -33.44 -42.05
N SER A 371 25.23 -32.74 -41.06
CA SER A 371 24.07 -33.19 -40.30
C SER A 371 23.12 -32.03 -40.03
N SER A 372 21.82 -32.26 -40.16
CA SER A 372 20.79 -31.35 -39.70
C SER A 372 19.77 -32.05 -38.82
N VAL A 373 19.46 -31.44 -37.68
CA VAL A 373 18.51 -31.97 -36.69
C VAL A 373 17.53 -30.90 -36.27
N THR A 374 16.33 -31.32 -35.90
CA THR A 374 15.30 -30.45 -35.32
C THR A 374 14.63 -31.10 -34.12
N SER A 375 14.18 -30.29 -33.17
CA SER A 375 13.34 -30.73 -32.06
C SER A 375 12.40 -29.60 -31.62
N THR A 376 11.20 -29.96 -31.18
CA THR A 376 10.26 -29.05 -30.51
C THR A 376 10.07 -29.55 -29.10
N VAL A 377 10.66 -28.85 -28.14
CA VAL A 377 10.72 -29.26 -26.74
C VAL A 377 9.72 -28.42 -25.96
N LYS A 378 8.72 -29.07 -25.36
CA LYS A 378 7.81 -28.42 -24.42
C LYS A 378 8.52 -28.31 -23.06
N ILE A 379 8.87 -27.10 -22.67
CA ILE A 379 9.46 -26.78 -21.38
C ILE A 379 8.35 -26.32 -20.45
N GLN A 380 8.24 -26.90 -19.26
CA GLN A 380 7.25 -26.51 -18.27
C GLN A 380 7.87 -26.39 -16.89
N PHE A 381 7.40 -25.40 -16.12
CA PHE A 381 7.74 -25.26 -14.71
C PHE A 381 7.19 -26.41 -13.86
N ASN A 382 8.10 -27.06 -13.13
CA ASN A 382 7.80 -28.00 -12.08
C ASN A 382 7.93 -27.30 -10.72
N ALA A 383 6.80 -27.14 -10.04
CA ALA A 383 6.73 -26.47 -8.75
C ALA A 383 7.43 -27.24 -7.61
N ASP A 384 7.54 -28.56 -7.71
CA ASP A 384 8.14 -29.38 -6.66
C ASP A 384 9.67 -29.34 -6.73
N GLU A 385 10.22 -29.20 -7.94
CA GLU A 385 11.66 -29.07 -8.18
C GLU A 385 12.14 -27.61 -8.28
N ILE A 386 11.20 -26.67 -8.44
CA ILE A 386 11.45 -25.25 -8.75
C ILE A 386 12.38 -25.12 -9.97
N ARG A 387 12.03 -25.83 -11.05
CA ARG A 387 12.81 -25.87 -12.30
C ARG A 387 11.92 -25.91 -13.52
N MET A 388 12.43 -25.40 -14.64
CA MET A 388 11.73 -25.45 -15.92
C MET A 388 12.43 -26.44 -16.85
N ARG A 389 11.83 -27.63 -17.00
CA ARG A 389 12.44 -28.72 -17.77
C ARG A 389 11.58 -29.12 -18.96
N GLY A 390 12.24 -29.69 -19.96
CA GLY A 390 11.57 -30.29 -21.10
C GLY A 390 12.48 -31.28 -21.79
N GLN A 391 11.89 -32.31 -22.39
CA GLN A 391 12.62 -33.23 -23.25
C GLN A 391 11.79 -33.56 -24.48
N ALA A 392 12.46 -33.70 -25.62
CA ALA A 392 11.83 -34.17 -26.85
C ALA A 392 12.83 -34.92 -27.72
N PRO A 393 12.37 -35.82 -28.60
CA PRO A 393 13.24 -36.49 -29.56
C PRO A 393 13.95 -35.48 -30.48
N LEU A 394 15.21 -35.75 -30.79
CA LEU A 394 15.96 -35.11 -31.87
C LEU A 394 15.69 -35.84 -33.18
N VAL A 395 15.06 -35.14 -34.11
CA VAL A 395 14.71 -35.68 -35.43
C VAL A 395 15.78 -35.29 -36.44
N ASN A 396 16.50 -36.27 -36.97
CA ASN A 396 17.48 -36.05 -38.03
C ASN A 396 16.79 -35.79 -39.37
N LYS A 397 16.97 -34.57 -39.90
CA LYS A 397 16.39 -34.14 -41.18
C LYS A 397 17.27 -34.54 -42.35
N ALA A 398 18.58 -34.40 -42.21
CA ALA A 398 19.56 -34.87 -43.17
C ALA A 398 20.86 -35.31 -42.48
N PHE A 399 21.48 -36.35 -43.02
CA PHE A 399 22.82 -36.78 -42.64
C PHE A 399 23.52 -37.29 -43.89
N GLU A 400 24.68 -36.71 -44.21
CA GLU A 400 25.51 -37.10 -45.35
C GLU A 400 26.95 -37.26 -44.87
N PHE A 401 27.45 -38.49 -44.88
CA PHE A 401 28.85 -38.81 -44.63
C PHE A 401 29.61 -38.87 -45.96
N ARG A 402 30.82 -38.33 -46.00
CA ARG A 402 31.70 -38.32 -47.17
C ARG A 402 33.05 -38.92 -46.77
N ALA A 403 33.49 -39.92 -47.54
CA ALA A 403 34.83 -40.48 -47.45
C ALA A 403 35.38 -40.67 -48.87
N ALA A 404 36.47 -39.98 -49.18
CA ALA A 404 37.13 -39.98 -50.47
C ALA A 404 37.56 -41.40 -50.86
N GLY A 405 37.21 -41.80 -52.08
CA GLY A 405 37.53 -43.13 -52.61
C GLY A 405 36.71 -44.30 -52.03
N CYS A 406 35.73 -44.04 -51.15
CA CYS A 406 34.89 -45.07 -50.54
C CYS A 406 33.41 -44.94 -50.94
N ALA A 407 32.71 -46.07 -51.07
CA ALA A 407 31.25 -46.09 -51.11
C ALA A 407 30.72 -46.11 -49.66
N VAL A 408 29.94 -45.10 -49.29
CA VAL A 408 29.43 -44.92 -47.93
C VAL A 408 27.90 -44.96 -47.92
N THR A 409 27.32 -45.55 -46.87
CA THR A 409 25.89 -45.53 -46.61
C THR A 409 25.63 -44.69 -45.36
N SER A 410 24.91 -43.59 -45.52
CA SER A 410 24.58 -42.68 -44.41
C SER A 410 23.33 -43.20 -43.68
N ASN A 411 23.50 -43.65 -42.43
CA ASN A 411 22.38 -44.05 -41.58
C ASN A 411 21.97 -42.87 -40.69
N ARG A 412 20.67 -42.59 -40.64
CA ARG A 412 20.14 -41.55 -39.75
C ARG A 412 19.96 -42.11 -38.35
N GLY A 413 20.67 -41.52 -37.38
CA GLY A 413 20.44 -41.76 -35.95
C GLY A 413 19.28 -40.92 -35.39
N GLY A 414 19.02 -41.11 -34.10
CA GLY A 414 18.12 -40.28 -33.30
C GLY A 414 18.64 -40.17 -31.87
N GLY A 415 18.29 -39.07 -31.19
CA GLY A 415 18.65 -38.81 -29.80
C GLY A 415 17.50 -38.16 -29.05
N THR A 416 17.73 -37.77 -27.80
CA THR A 416 16.79 -36.95 -27.02
C THR A 416 17.46 -35.64 -26.69
N PHE A 417 16.81 -34.52 -27.00
CA PHE A 417 17.22 -33.23 -26.49
C PHE A 417 16.60 -33.04 -25.10
N GLU A 418 17.42 -32.68 -24.12
CA GLU A 418 16.98 -32.36 -22.76
C GLU A 418 17.31 -30.90 -22.43
N ALA A 419 16.28 -30.11 -22.18
CA ALA A 419 16.37 -28.81 -21.53
C ALA A 419 16.41 -29.03 -20.01
N ILE A 420 17.60 -28.90 -19.41
CA ILE A 420 17.86 -29.26 -18.00
C ILE A 420 17.23 -28.26 -17.04
N ASP A 421 17.28 -26.97 -17.38
CA ASP A 421 16.64 -25.91 -16.61
C ASP A 421 16.59 -24.59 -17.39
N LEU A 422 15.42 -24.13 -17.83
CA LEU A 422 15.28 -22.78 -18.35
C LEU A 422 15.28 -21.80 -17.16
N GLY A 423 16.31 -20.99 -17.03
CA GLY A 423 16.37 -19.85 -16.12
C GLY A 423 16.12 -18.54 -16.84
N TYR A 424 15.64 -17.53 -16.12
CA TYR A 424 15.52 -16.16 -16.61
C TYR A 424 16.11 -15.17 -15.63
N THR A 425 16.63 -14.06 -16.16
CA THR A 425 17.14 -12.93 -15.38
C THR A 425 16.14 -11.79 -15.49
N PRO A 426 15.46 -11.40 -14.40
CA PRO A 426 14.60 -10.23 -14.40
C PRO A 426 15.43 -8.94 -14.46
N GLN A 427 14.84 -7.88 -15.00
CA GLN A 427 15.38 -6.53 -14.94
C GLN A 427 15.52 -6.09 -13.47
N ASN A 428 16.70 -5.57 -13.12
CA ASN A 428 16.93 -4.88 -11.85
C ASN A 428 16.54 -3.40 -11.99
N ASN A 429 16.19 -2.74 -10.86
CA ASN A 429 15.84 -1.31 -10.79
C ASN A 429 14.70 -0.93 -11.76
N ILE A 430 13.54 -1.57 -11.58
CA ILE A 430 12.34 -1.28 -12.37
C ILE A 430 11.85 0.14 -12.00
N PRO A 431 11.68 1.04 -12.98
CA PRO A 431 11.12 2.36 -12.72
C PRO A 431 9.73 2.29 -12.11
N GLU A 432 9.37 3.30 -11.32
CA GLU A 432 8.05 3.38 -10.71
C GLU A 432 6.95 3.37 -11.79
N GLY A 433 5.92 2.53 -11.60
CA GLY A 433 4.84 2.36 -12.56
C GLY A 433 5.12 1.37 -13.71
N GLU A 434 6.34 0.85 -13.85
CA GLU A 434 6.65 -0.18 -14.87
C GLU A 434 6.49 -1.60 -14.34
N LEU A 435 6.12 -2.54 -15.23
CA LEU A 435 5.95 -3.95 -14.87
C LEU A 435 7.29 -4.71 -14.71
N GLY A 436 8.36 -4.17 -15.30
CA GLY A 436 9.63 -4.86 -15.49
C GLY A 436 9.54 -5.95 -16.56
N LYS A 437 10.70 -6.50 -16.94
CA LYS A 437 10.80 -7.52 -17.98
C LYS A 437 11.91 -8.53 -17.68
N VAL A 438 11.89 -9.65 -18.37
CA VAL A 438 13.05 -10.55 -18.46
C VAL A 438 14.06 -9.95 -19.44
N ILE A 439 15.32 -9.87 -19.00
CA ILE A 439 16.42 -9.29 -19.80
C ILE A 439 17.36 -10.35 -20.37
N ASP A 440 17.35 -11.56 -19.82
CA ASP A 440 18.21 -12.66 -20.27
C ASP A 440 17.61 -14.03 -19.92
N PHE A 441 18.04 -15.07 -20.63
CA PHE A 441 17.69 -16.47 -20.38
C PHE A 441 18.94 -17.35 -20.32
N THR A 442 18.95 -18.29 -19.38
CA THR A 442 20.00 -19.31 -19.26
C THR A 442 19.40 -20.68 -19.51
N LEU A 443 19.98 -21.47 -20.40
CA LEU A 443 19.47 -22.81 -20.70
C LEU A 443 20.63 -23.82 -20.80
N PRO A 444 20.95 -24.53 -19.70
CA PRO A 444 21.77 -25.72 -19.77
C PRO A 444 21.00 -26.81 -20.50
N CYS A 445 21.62 -27.39 -21.52
CA CYS A 445 21.05 -28.46 -22.31
C CYS A 445 21.97 -29.68 -22.29
N HIS A 446 21.38 -30.87 -22.39
CA HIS A 446 22.09 -32.09 -22.75
C HIS A 446 21.60 -32.58 -24.11
N SER A 447 22.55 -32.85 -25.00
CA SER A 447 22.32 -33.56 -26.26
C SER A 447 23.29 -34.74 -26.31
N PRO A 448 22.82 -36.00 -26.42
CA PRO A 448 23.69 -37.10 -26.75
C PRO A 448 24.27 -36.84 -28.16
N VAL A 449 25.59 -36.95 -28.28
CA VAL A 449 26.36 -36.78 -29.53
C VAL A 449 26.17 -37.98 -30.43
#